data_AF-A0A8C4RUG0-F1
#
_entry.id   AF-A0A8C4RUG0-F1
#
_cell.length_a   1.000
_cell.length_b   1.000
_cell.length_c   1.000
_cell.angle_alpha   90.00
_cell.angle_beta   90.00
_cell.angle_gamma   90.00
#
_symmetry.space_group_name_H-M   'P 1'
#
loop_
_entity.id
_entity.type
_entity.pdbx_description
1 polymer ?
#
loop_
_entity_poly.entity_id
_entity_poly.type
_entity_poly.pdbx_seq_one_letter_code
_entity_poly.pdbx_strand_id
1 'polypeptide(L)'
;MQLFRNQAYQINPVKEPEEMDVRGISWTPLSESWDTADIMKKISSERVLRASRVLYTAILERAPWLIRDQKYHLKTYRQCANGKQLVDWIMKANPSIQVRNQAVGVWQVLVDEGLLVHVRQELNFQDKDMQFYRFLEASYGAESLSNSNEKDTEEDLQEALSLLNQLGPDALLTMALRKLPCQRSPEDLEVIYEELLHSKAVAHLSSSVSQEWHVLIHLELFYTKK
;
A
#
# COMPACT_ATOMS: atom_id res chain seq x y z
N MET A 1 4.91 -2.17 -5.04
CA MET A 1 5.96 -1.59 -5.90
C MET A 1 7.31 -1.48 -5.16
N GLN A 2 7.83 -2.57 -4.57
CA GLN A 2 9.24 -2.64 -4.12
C GLN A 2 10.29 -2.43 -5.24
N LEU A 3 9.81 -2.28 -6.48
CA LEU A 3 10.56 -2.08 -7.71
C LEU A 3 11.49 -0.87 -7.63
N PHE A 4 11.03 0.27 -7.09
CA PHE A 4 11.81 1.53 -7.10
C PHE A 4 13.09 1.48 -6.27
N ARG A 5 13.08 0.75 -5.15
CA ARG A 5 14.22 0.71 -4.22
C ARG A 5 15.31 -0.29 -4.64
N ASN A 6 14.95 -1.33 -5.39
CA ASN A 6 15.82 -2.49 -5.62
C ASN A 6 16.15 -2.78 -7.09
N GLN A 7 15.69 -1.98 -8.05
CA GLN A 7 15.97 -2.18 -9.47
C GLN A 7 16.98 -1.18 -10.04
N ALA A 8 17.65 -1.60 -11.11
CA ALA A 8 18.45 -0.73 -11.96
C ALA A 8 17.55 -0.13 -13.04
N TYR A 9 17.70 1.17 -13.28
CA TYR A 9 16.89 1.94 -14.20
C TYR A 9 17.74 2.65 -15.24
N GLN A 10 17.18 2.83 -16.45
CA GLN A 10 17.74 3.73 -17.46
C GLN A 10 16.87 4.99 -17.58
N ILE A 11 17.54 6.13 -17.73
CA ILE A 11 16.94 7.45 -17.95
C ILE A 11 16.79 7.65 -19.46
N ASN A 12 15.56 7.84 -19.93
CA ASN A 12 15.28 8.16 -21.33
C ASN A 12 14.50 9.49 -21.44
N PRO A 13 14.97 10.46 -22.24
CA PRO A 13 14.16 11.64 -22.55
C PRO A 13 12.98 11.22 -23.44
N VAL A 14 11.76 11.60 -23.04
CA VAL A 14 10.54 11.30 -23.82
C VAL A 14 10.45 12.30 -24.97
N LYS A 15 10.45 11.80 -26.21
CA LYS A 15 10.26 12.57 -27.45
C LYS A 15 9.01 12.07 -28.16
N GLU A 16 8.01 12.93 -28.38
CA GLU A 16 6.88 12.61 -29.26
C GLU A 16 7.29 12.76 -30.74
N PRO A 17 6.62 12.04 -31.68
CA PRO A 17 7.12 11.90 -33.05
C PRO A 17 7.20 13.17 -33.89
N GLU A 18 6.66 14.31 -33.45
CA GLU A 18 6.53 15.51 -34.31
C GLU A 18 7.07 16.83 -33.73
N GLU A 19 7.56 16.88 -32.49
CA GLU A 19 8.23 18.10 -31.97
C GLU A 19 9.49 17.72 -31.18
N MET A 20 10.62 18.35 -31.53
CA MET A 20 11.92 18.20 -30.86
C MET A 20 11.98 18.83 -29.45
N ASP A 21 10.86 18.93 -28.75
CA ASP A 21 10.80 19.47 -27.39
C ASP A 21 10.76 18.32 -26.38
N VAL A 22 11.78 18.23 -25.52
CA VAL A 22 11.85 17.18 -24.50
C VAL A 22 10.84 17.53 -23.41
N ARG A 23 9.66 16.90 -23.43
CA ARG A 23 8.59 17.18 -22.45
C ARG A 23 8.81 16.49 -21.09
N GLY A 24 9.74 15.53 -20.98
CA GLY A 24 9.98 14.84 -19.72
C GLY A 24 11.07 13.77 -19.76
N ILE A 25 11.30 13.17 -18.59
CA ILE A 25 12.28 12.11 -18.36
C ILE A 25 11.53 10.88 -17.86
N SER A 26 11.67 9.75 -18.56
CA SER A 26 11.13 8.47 -18.11
C SER A 26 12.22 7.58 -17.53
N TRP A 27 11.86 6.84 -16.48
CA TRP A 27 12.70 5.82 -15.87
C TRP A 27 12.12 4.47 -16.25
N THR A 28 12.86 3.70 -17.07
CA THR A 28 12.41 2.38 -17.52
C THR A 28 13.28 1.30 -16.88
N PRO A 29 12.70 0.31 -16.18
CA PRO A 29 13.42 -0.88 -15.73
C PRO A 29 14.05 -1.64 -16.91
N LEU A 30 15.24 -2.19 -16.71
CA LEU A 30 15.96 -2.96 -17.75
C LEU A 30 15.25 -4.28 -18.07
N SER A 31 15.35 -4.78 -19.31
CA SER A 31 14.57 -5.93 -19.80
C SER A 31 14.66 -7.21 -18.93
N GLU A 32 15.83 -7.52 -18.40
CA GLU A 32 16.05 -8.69 -17.52
C GLU A 32 15.40 -8.52 -16.13
N SER A 33 15.04 -7.29 -15.76
CA SER A 33 14.42 -6.97 -14.47
C SER A 33 12.91 -7.23 -14.42
N TRP A 34 12.23 -7.45 -15.56
CA TRP A 34 10.78 -7.65 -15.59
C TRP A 34 10.35 -9.05 -15.14
N ASP A 35 11.02 -10.11 -15.60
CA ASP A 35 10.70 -11.49 -15.17
C ASP A 35 10.98 -11.67 -13.67
N THR A 36 12.08 -11.08 -13.19
CA THR A 36 12.39 -11.04 -11.76
C THR A 36 11.40 -10.17 -10.98
N ALA A 37 10.93 -9.05 -11.54
CA ALA A 37 9.88 -8.21 -10.95
C ALA A 37 8.57 -8.96 -10.74
N ASP A 38 8.10 -9.70 -11.75
CA ASP A 38 6.84 -10.45 -11.68
C ASP A 38 6.91 -11.58 -10.65
N ILE A 39 8.05 -12.29 -10.57
CA ILE A 39 8.29 -13.30 -9.54
C ILE A 39 8.32 -12.67 -8.15
N MET A 40 9.08 -11.57 -7.98
CA MET A 40 9.15 -10.85 -6.70
C MET A 40 7.79 -10.32 -6.27
N LYS A 41 6.99 -9.80 -7.22
CA LYS A 41 5.63 -9.33 -6.97
C LYS A 41 4.75 -10.46 -6.49
N LYS A 42 4.78 -11.62 -7.16
CA LYS A 42 4.00 -12.80 -6.77
C LYS A 42 4.37 -13.29 -5.36
N ILE A 43 5.67 -13.41 -5.06
CA ILE A 43 6.16 -13.81 -3.73
C ILE A 43 5.69 -12.79 -2.67
N SER A 44 5.79 -11.50 -2.97
CA SER A 44 5.31 -10.44 -2.08
C SER A 44 3.81 -10.58 -1.82
N SER A 45 2.98 -10.75 -2.85
CA SER A 45 1.53 -10.92 -2.70
C SER A 45 1.15 -12.12 -1.83
N GLU A 46 1.85 -13.25 -1.98
CA GLU A 46 1.61 -14.43 -1.13
C GLU A 46 1.96 -14.18 0.34
N ARG A 47 3.07 -13.46 0.60
CA ARG A 47 3.45 -13.06 1.96
C ARG A 47 2.45 -12.07 2.56
N VAL A 48 1.95 -11.11 1.78
CA VAL A 48 0.90 -10.18 2.21
C VAL A 48 -0.39 -10.93 2.50
N LEU A 49 -0.78 -11.91 1.68
CA LEU A 49 -1.95 -12.75 1.91
C LEU A 49 -1.87 -13.48 3.26
N ARG A 50 -0.71 -14.09 3.56
CA ARG A 50 -0.47 -14.75 4.86
C ARG A 50 -0.56 -13.75 6.01
N ALA A 51 0.11 -12.60 5.90
CA ALA A 51 0.06 -11.56 6.93
C ALA A 51 -1.37 -11.04 7.17
N SER A 52 -2.14 -10.83 6.10
CA SER A 52 -3.54 -10.41 6.16
C SER A 52 -4.42 -11.46 6.84
N ARG A 53 -4.17 -12.75 6.62
CA ARG A 53 -4.90 -13.83 7.30
C ARG A 53 -4.66 -13.80 8.81
N VAL A 54 -3.39 -13.74 9.23
CA VAL A 54 -3.02 -13.65 10.66
C VAL A 54 -3.65 -12.42 11.32
N LEU A 55 -3.55 -11.26 10.65
CA LEU A 55 -4.15 -10.02 11.11
C LEU A 55 -5.68 -10.11 11.26
N TYR A 56 -6.36 -10.66 10.25
CA TYR A 56 -7.81 -10.84 10.26
C TYR A 56 -8.26 -11.76 11.41
N THR A 57 -7.57 -12.90 11.60
CA THR A 57 -7.82 -13.81 12.73
C THR A 57 -7.64 -13.10 14.08
N ALA A 58 -6.54 -12.35 14.26
CA ALA A 58 -6.29 -11.62 15.49
C ALA A 58 -7.37 -10.56 15.78
N ILE A 59 -7.93 -9.92 14.75
CA ILE A 59 -9.06 -9.01 14.90
C ILE A 59 -10.30 -9.76 15.38
N LEU A 60 -10.63 -10.90 14.77
CA LEU A 60 -11.80 -11.69 15.17
C LEU A 60 -11.72 -12.16 16.62
N GLU A 61 -10.54 -12.56 17.08
CA GLU A 61 -10.32 -13.06 18.45
C GLU A 61 -10.26 -11.93 19.49
N ARG A 62 -9.52 -10.85 19.19
CA ARG A 62 -9.17 -9.81 20.19
C ARG A 62 -10.08 -8.59 20.14
N ALA A 63 -10.72 -8.36 19.00
CA ALA A 63 -11.62 -7.22 18.79
C ALA A 63 -12.82 -7.61 17.89
N PRO A 64 -13.64 -8.61 18.28
CA PRO A 64 -14.79 -9.05 17.48
C PRO A 64 -15.81 -7.94 17.21
N TRP A 65 -15.81 -6.88 18.02
CA TRP A 65 -16.66 -5.70 17.82
C TRP A 65 -16.25 -4.83 16.61
N LEU A 66 -15.04 -5.02 16.07
CA LEU A 66 -14.49 -4.22 14.99
C LEU A 66 -15.13 -4.58 13.64
N ILE A 67 -15.35 -5.87 13.40
CA ILE A 67 -15.98 -6.39 12.18
C ILE A 67 -17.42 -6.77 12.51
N ARG A 68 -18.37 -5.95 12.05
CA ARG A 68 -19.79 -6.13 12.34
C ARG A 68 -20.68 -5.52 11.27
N ASP A 69 -21.97 -5.79 11.36
CA ASP A 69 -22.96 -5.12 10.52
C ASP A 69 -23.12 -3.66 10.98
N GLN A 70 -22.92 -2.73 10.05
CA GLN A 70 -23.02 -1.29 10.29
C GLN A 70 -24.22 -0.73 9.52
N LYS A 71 -25.02 0.11 10.19
CA LYS A 71 -26.14 0.83 9.55
C LYS A 71 -25.74 2.27 9.29
N TYR A 72 -25.85 2.70 8.03
CA TYR A 72 -25.53 4.07 7.63
C TYR A 72 -26.43 4.51 6.47
N HIS A 73 -27.07 5.69 6.60
CA HIS A 73 -28.08 6.20 5.65
C HIS A 73 -29.10 5.14 5.18
N LEU A 74 -29.73 4.45 6.14
CA LEU A 74 -30.73 3.40 5.88
C LEU A 74 -30.22 2.18 5.08
N LYS A 75 -28.91 2.10 4.82
CA LYS A 75 -28.25 0.95 4.22
C LYS A 75 -27.49 0.17 5.27
N THR A 76 -27.60 -1.16 5.21
CA THR A 76 -26.81 -2.06 6.06
C THR A 76 -25.59 -2.54 5.28
N TYR A 77 -24.41 -2.24 5.80
CA TYR A 77 -23.15 -2.79 5.34
C TYR A 77 -22.78 -3.96 6.25
N ARG A 78 -22.76 -5.17 5.70
CA ARG A 78 -22.48 -6.38 6.49
C ARG A 78 -21.00 -6.62 6.68
N GLN A 79 -20.63 -7.17 7.85
CA GLN A 79 -19.28 -7.65 8.16
C GLN A 79 -18.20 -6.64 7.73
N CYS A 80 -18.28 -5.41 8.23
CA CYS A 80 -17.32 -4.36 7.90
C CYS A 80 -16.79 -3.65 9.14
N ALA A 81 -15.62 -3.05 8.98
CA ALA A 81 -14.99 -2.18 9.95
C ALA A 81 -14.89 -0.76 9.37
N ASN A 82 -14.92 0.27 10.21
CA ASN A 82 -14.65 1.62 9.74
C ASN A 82 -13.13 1.91 9.74
N GLY A 83 -12.68 2.78 8.84
CA GLY A 83 -11.26 3.03 8.61
C GLY A 83 -10.54 3.56 9.86
N LYS A 84 -11.20 4.42 10.64
CA LYS A 84 -10.62 4.98 11.86
C LYS A 84 -10.38 3.95 12.94
N GLN A 85 -11.36 3.08 13.19
CA GLN A 85 -11.23 2.02 14.18
C GLN A 85 -10.17 0.98 13.77
N LEU A 86 -10.03 0.72 12.47
CA LEU A 86 -8.94 -0.13 11.95
C LEU A 86 -7.58 0.49 12.27
N VAL A 87 -7.40 1.81 12.06
CA VAL A 87 -6.18 2.53 12.44
C VAL A 87 -5.94 2.50 13.95
N ASP A 88 -6.97 2.79 14.76
CA ASP A 88 -6.86 2.77 16.21
C ASP A 88 -6.44 1.39 16.74
N TRP A 89 -7.03 0.33 16.17
CA TRP A 89 -6.72 -1.04 16.54
C TRP A 89 -5.27 -1.41 16.21
N ILE A 90 -4.79 -1.11 15.00
CA ILE A 90 -3.44 -1.52 14.59
C ILE A 90 -2.35 -0.75 15.33
N MET A 91 -2.57 0.53 15.65
CA MET A 91 -1.64 1.31 16.47
C MET A 91 -1.56 0.77 17.90
N LYS A 92 -2.66 0.24 18.43
CA LYS A 92 -2.66 -0.44 19.73
C LYS A 92 -1.98 -1.81 19.68
N ALA A 93 -2.15 -2.54 18.58
CA ALA A 93 -1.61 -3.88 18.39
C ALA A 93 -0.10 -3.89 18.05
N ASN A 94 0.40 -2.83 17.39
CA ASN A 94 1.79 -2.70 17.00
C ASN A 94 2.43 -1.41 17.56
N PRO A 95 3.21 -1.49 18.65
CA PRO A 95 3.90 -0.34 19.23
C PRO A 95 4.90 0.36 18.31
N SER A 96 5.34 -0.29 17.22
CA SER A 96 6.25 0.34 16.25
C SER A 96 5.55 1.38 15.36
N ILE A 97 4.21 1.35 15.28
CA ILE A 97 3.42 2.31 14.51
C ILE A 97 3.09 3.51 15.42
N GLN A 98 3.85 4.58 15.28
CA GLN A 98 3.75 5.76 16.14
C GLN A 98 2.84 6.84 15.56
N VAL A 99 2.66 6.86 14.24
CA VAL A 99 1.92 7.89 13.51
C VAL A 99 0.78 7.26 12.73
N ARG A 100 -0.40 7.90 12.73
CA ARG A 100 -1.60 7.39 12.03
C ARG A 100 -1.37 7.16 10.54
N ASN A 101 -0.54 7.99 9.90
CA ASN A 101 -0.23 7.82 8.48
C ASN A 101 0.53 6.51 8.19
N GLN A 102 1.37 6.03 9.10
CA GLN A 102 2.01 4.71 8.96
C GLN A 102 0.97 3.59 9.01
N ALA A 103 0.00 3.67 9.92
CA ALA A 103 -1.13 2.74 9.96
C ALA A 103 -1.97 2.79 8.66
N VAL A 104 -2.20 3.98 8.10
CA VAL A 104 -2.84 4.14 6.78
C VAL A 104 -2.04 3.38 5.72
N GLY A 105 -0.70 3.48 5.73
CA GLY A 105 0.15 2.72 4.83
C GLY A 105 -0.04 1.21 4.95
N VAL A 106 -0.05 0.67 6.18
CA VAL A 106 -0.32 -0.75 6.43
C VAL A 106 -1.66 -1.19 5.83
N TRP A 107 -2.72 -0.42 6.08
CA TRP A 107 -4.03 -0.75 5.54
C TRP A 107 -4.10 -0.59 4.02
N GLN A 108 -3.39 0.40 3.47
CA GLN A 108 -3.30 0.60 2.02
C GLN A 108 -2.64 -0.58 1.32
N VAL A 109 -1.65 -1.25 1.92
CA VAL A 109 -1.07 -2.49 1.38
C VAL A 109 -2.16 -3.55 1.15
N LEU A 110 -3.06 -3.74 2.12
CA LEU A 110 -4.14 -4.72 1.99
C LEU A 110 -5.21 -4.29 0.97
N VAL A 111 -5.45 -2.98 0.83
CA VAL A 111 -6.35 -2.44 -0.20
C VAL A 111 -5.79 -2.66 -1.60
N ASP A 112 -4.50 -2.39 -1.79
CA ASP A 112 -3.82 -2.55 -3.07
C ASP A 112 -3.77 -4.02 -3.53
N GLU A 113 -3.63 -4.96 -2.59
CA GLU A 113 -3.68 -6.40 -2.85
C GLU A 113 -5.11 -6.97 -2.92
N GLY A 114 -6.14 -6.14 -2.70
CA GLY A 114 -7.55 -6.55 -2.77
C GLY A 114 -8.03 -7.43 -1.61
N LEU A 115 -7.24 -7.52 -0.53
CA LEU A 115 -7.54 -8.31 0.67
C LEU A 115 -8.46 -7.55 1.63
N LEU A 116 -8.40 -6.22 1.58
CA LEU A 116 -9.31 -5.31 2.27
C LEU A 116 -9.99 -4.40 1.24
N VAL A 117 -11.31 -4.45 1.15
CA VAL A 117 -12.05 -3.76 0.07
C VAL A 117 -12.95 -2.70 0.67
N HIS A 118 -12.86 -1.46 0.17
CA HIS A 118 -13.80 -0.42 0.54
C HIS A 118 -15.20 -0.74 0.00
N VAL A 119 -16.25 -0.52 0.80
CA VAL A 119 -17.64 -0.88 0.42
C VAL A 119 -18.17 -0.13 -0.82
N ARG A 120 -17.51 0.95 -1.23
CA ARG A 120 -17.78 1.71 -2.46
C ARG A 120 -16.70 1.54 -3.55
N GLN A 121 -15.78 0.58 -3.39
CA GLN A 121 -14.69 0.32 -4.34
C GLN A 121 -13.73 1.51 -4.54
N GLU A 122 -13.49 2.27 -3.46
CA GLU A 122 -12.47 3.31 -3.46
C GLU A 122 -11.09 2.64 -3.37
N LEU A 123 -10.12 3.15 -4.13
CA LEU A 123 -8.77 2.57 -4.22
C LEU A 123 -7.86 2.98 -3.05
N ASN A 124 -8.19 4.08 -2.38
CA ASN A 124 -7.36 4.65 -1.33
C ASN A 124 -8.03 4.42 0.03
N PHE A 125 -7.30 3.83 0.96
CA PHE A 125 -7.68 3.73 2.35
C PHE A 125 -7.76 5.12 2.98
N GLN A 126 -8.71 5.27 3.89
CA GLN A 126 -9.03 6.53 4.53
C GLN A 126 -9.30 6.29 6.02
N ASP A 127 -8.50 6.96 6.85
CA ASP A 127 -8.66 7.04 8.30
C ASP A 127 -9.84 7.94 8.69
N LYS A 128 -11.06 7.45 8.47
CA LYS A 128 -12.31 8.19 8.72
C LYS A 128 -13.42 7.27 9.23
N ASP A 129 -14.28 7.81 10.09
CA ASP A 129 -15.40 7.09 10.70
C ASP A 129 -16.46 6.62 9.68
N MET A 130 -16.61 7.33 8.56
CA MET A 130 -17.65 7.10 7.54
C MET A 130 -17.15 6.30 6.32
N GLN A 131 -15.95 5.72 6.42
CA GLN A 131 -15.36 4.89 5.36
C GLN A 131 -15.33 3.45 5.86
N PHE A 132 -16.02 2.55 5.16
CA PHE A 132 -16.20 1.16 5.61
C PHE A 132 -15.45 0.19 4.71
N TYR A 133 -14.81 -0.80 5.32
CA TYR A 133 -13.97 -1.79 4.64
C TYR A 133 -14.37 -3.20 5.04
N ARG A 134 -14.23 -4.14 4.11
CA ARG A 134 -14.51 -5.57 4.31
C ARG A 134 -13.29 -6.39 3.91
N PHE A 135 -12.91 -7.34 4.75
CA PHE A 135 -11.90 -8.33 4.40
C PHE A 135 -12.46 -9.33 3.39
N LEU A 136 -11.66 -9.69 2.39
CA LEU A 136 -12.06 -10.67 1.39
C LEU A 136 -11.89 -12.09 1.94
N GLU A 137 -12.89 -12.62 2.66
CA GLU A 137 -12.80 -13.95 3.29
C GLU A 137 -12.48 -15.08 2.30
N ALA A 138 -12.95 -14.97 1.05
CA ALA A 138 -12.68 -15.94 -0.01
C ALA A 138 -11.18 -16.14 -0.29
N SER A 139 -10.32 -15.16 0.02
CA SER A 139 -8.87 -15.31 -0.15
C SER A 139 -8.20 -16.15 0.96
N TYR A 140 -8.89 -16.41 2.07
CA TYR A 140 -8.28 -17.10 3.22
C TYR A 140 -8.44 -18.63 3.21
N GLY A 141 -9.17 -19.20 2.26
CA GLY A 141 -9.34 -20.65 2.14
C GLY A 141 -10.03 -21.30 3.36
N ALA A 142 -10.33 -22.60 3.25
CA ALA A 142 -10.96 -23.38 4.33
C ALA A 142 -9.95 -24.02 5.30
N GLU A 143 -8.66 -23.73 5.15
CA GLU A 143 -7.62 -24.32 6.00
C GLU A 143 -7.70 -23.71 7.40
N SER A 144 -8.27 -24.54 8.27
CA SER A 144 -8.61 -24.26 9.65
C SER A 144 -7.40 -23.78 10.44
N LEU A 145 -7.69 -22.83 11.31
CA LEU A 145 -6.98 -22.47 12.54
C LEU A 145 -6.76 -23.72 13.40
N SER A 146 -5.73 -24.52 13.13
CA SER A 146 -5.44 -25.73 13.90
C SER A 146 -4.00 -25.78 14.40
N ASN A 147 -3.88 -25.72 15.73
CA ASN A 147 -2.79 -26.22 16.58
C ASN A 147 -1.52 -25.36 16.81
N SER A 148 -1.60 -24.03 16.80
CA SER A 148 -0.52 -23.17 17.30
C SER A 148 -0.75 -22.77 18.77
N ASN A 149 0.29 -22.74 19.59
CA ASN A 149 0.18 -22.25 20.97
C ASN A 149 -0.04 -20.73 20.98
N GLU A 150 -0.61 -20.16 22.05
CA GLU A 150 -0.86 -18.71 22.15
C GLU A 150 0.39 -17.85 21.87
N LYS A 151 1.58 -18.31 22.27
CA LYS A 151 2.85 -17.63 21.97
C LYS A 151 3.16 -17.58 20.48
N ASP A 152 2.94 -18.69 19.77
CA ASP A 152 3.20 -18.79 18.33
C ASP A 152 2.28 -17.82 17.56
N THR A 153 1.04 -17.64 18.04
CA THR A 153 0.08 -16.70 17.42
C THR A 153 0.43 -15.22 17.59
N GLU A 154 1.08 -14.84 18.70
CA GLU A 154 1.54 -13.47 18.92
C GLU A 154 2.78 -13.16 18.08
N GLU A 155 3.73 -14.09 18.01
CA GLU A 155 4.93 -13.95 17.19
C GLU A 155 4.57 -13.84 15.70
N ASP A 156 3.66 -14.70 15.22
CA ASP A 156 3.11 -14.63 13.85
C ASP A 156 2.46 -13.28 13.56
N LEU A 157 1.69 -12.74 14.53
CA LEU A 157 1.04 -11.44 14.38
C LEU A 157 2.06 -10.31 14.30
N GLN A 158 3.11 -10.32 15.13
CA GLN A 158 4.15 -9.30 15.08
C GLN A 158 4.98 -9.38 13.79
N GLU A 159 5.26 -10.57 13.28
CA GLU A 159 5.92 -10.74 11.98
C GLU A 159 5.04 -10.18 10.84
N ALA A 160 3.75 -10.52 10.84
CA ALA A 160 2.78 -10.01 9.87
C ALA A 160 2.70 -8.49 9.88
N LEU A 161 2.59 -7.88 11.07
CA LEU A 161 2.51 -6.44 11.25
C LEU A 161 3.81 -5.74 10.84
N SER A 162 4.97 -6.34 11.12
CA SER A 162 6.28 -5.84 10.70
C SER A 162 6.41 -5.82 9.17
N LEU A 163 6.03 -6.92 8.50
CA LEU A 163 6.04 -6.99 7.04
C LEU A 163 5.14 -5.91 6.42
N LEU A 164 3.90 -5.79 6.89
CA LEU A 164 2.97 -4.80 6.34
C LEU A 164 3.46 -3.37 6.59
N ASN A 165 4.06 -3.09 7.75
CA ASN A 165 4.64 -1.79 8.05
C ASN A 165 5.84 -1.46 7.13
N GLN A 166 6.66 -2.46 6.79
CA GLN A 166 7.76 -2.30 5.83
C GLN A 166 7.25 -1.97 4.42
N LEU A 167 6.10 -2.49 4.02
CA LEU A 167 5.47 -2.24 2.73
C LEU A 167 4.65 -0.94 2.69
N GLY A 168 4.24 -0.42 3.85
CA GLY A 168 3.37 0.75 3.99
C GLY A 168 3.86 2.00 3.25
N PRO A 169 5.13 2.42 3.33
CA PRO A 169 5.60 3.64 2.67
C PRO A 169 5.45 3.61 1.14
N ASP A 170 5.70 2.46 0.51
CA ASP A 170 5.52 2.27 -0.93
C ASP A 170 4.03 2.32 -1.34
N ALA A 171 3.16 1.77 -0.49
CA ALA A 171 1.72 1.86 -0.69
C ALA A 171 1.23 3.31 -0.55
N LEU A 172 1.75 4.08 0.41
CA LEU A 172 1.46 5.51 0.57
C LEU A 172 1.95 6.33 -0.63
N LEU A 173 3.17 6.06 -1.13
CA LEU A 173 3.68 6.70 -2.35
C LEU A 173 2.73 6.47 -3.52
N THR A 174 2.36 5.21 -3.75
CA THR A 174 1.45 4.85 -4.84
C THR A 174 0.10 5.55 -4.67
N MET A 175 -0.42 5.59 -3.45
CA MET A 175 -1.67 6.28 -3.10
C MET A 175 -1.61 7.78 -3.43
N ALA A 176 -0.50 8.45 -3.09
CA ALA A 176 -0.26 9.86 -3.37
C ALA A 176 -0.10 10.12 -4.88
N LEU A 177 0.64 9.27 -5.58
CA LEU A 177 0.90 9.42 -7.01
C LEU A 177 -0.31 9.13 -7.90
N ARG A 178 -1.34 8.43 -7.40
CA ARG A 178 -2.66 8.32 -8.08
C ARG A 178 -3.36 9.68 -8.23
N LYS A 179 -3.03 10.66 -7.38
CA LYS A 179 -3.57 12.03 -7.47
C LYS A 179 -2.78 12.83 -8.51
N LEU A 180 -3.50 13.65 -9.28
CA LEU A 180 -2.87 14.65 -10.13
C LEU A 180 -2.07 15.64 -9.26
N PRO A 181 -0.96 16.22 -9.77
CA PRO A 181 -0.16 17.21 -9.04
C PRO A 181 -0.96 18.31 -8.36
N CYS A 182 -1.95 18.87 -9.05
CA CYS A 182 -2.80 19.95 -8.53
C CYS A 182 -3.79 19.51 -7.44
N GLN A 183 -3.90 18.21 -7.18
CA GLN A 183 -4.81 17.61 -6.20
C GLN A 183 -4.07 17.03 -4.98
N ARG A 184 -2.73 17.10 -4.95
CA ARG A 184 -1.91 16.60 -3.85
C ARG A 184 -1.95 17.57 -2.67
N SER A 185 -2.22 17.04 -1.48
CA SER A 185 -2.10 17.79 -0.24
C SER A 185 -0.63 17.93 0.17
N PRO A 186 -0.30 18.82 1.11
CA PRO A 186 1.05 18.91 1.66
C PRO A 186 1.58 17.57 2.19
N GLU A 187 0.71 16.77 2.81
CA GLU A 187 1.05 15.44 3.33
C GLU A 187 1.37 14.45 2.20
N ASP A 188 0.65 14.53 1.08
CA ASP A 188 0.96 13.71 -0.10
C ASP A 188 2.35 14.06 -0.66
N LEU A 189 2.69 15.35 -0.70
CA LEU A 189 3.98 15.82 -1.20
C LEU A 189 5.14 15.41 -0.28
N GLU A 190 4.93 15.45 1.03
CA GLU A 190 5.90 14.98 2.02
C GLU A 190 6.18 13.48 1.85
N VAL A 191 5.14 12.66 1.71
CA VAL A 191 5.28 11.22 1.41
C VAL A 191 6.08 11.00 0.14
N ILE A 192 5.77 11.72 -0.94
CA ILE A 192 6.48 11.57 -2.21
C ILE A 192 7.96 11.94 -2.04
N TYR A 193 8.25 13.06 -1.38
CA TYR A 193 9.61 13.52 -1.16
C TYR A 193 10.44 12.53 -0.34
N GLU A 194 9.91 12.07 0.79
CA GLU A 194 10.58 11.08 1.65
C GLU A 194 10.88 9.80 0.87
N GLU A 195 9.95 9.30 0.07
CA GLU A 195 10.17 8.09 -0.71
C GLU A 195 11.16 8.27 -1.86
N LEU A 196 11.21 9.46 -2.46
CA LEU A 196 12.24 9.79 -3.46
C LEU A 196 13.64 9.80 -2.85
N LEU A 197 13.82 10.29 -1.62
CA LEU A 197 15.12 10.24 -0.94
C LEU A 197 15.65 8.81 -0.76
N HIS A 198 14.75 7.84 -0.62
CA HIS A 198 15.10 6.42 -0.47
C HIS A 198 15.21 5.67 -1.80
N SER A 199 14.91 6.32 -2.93
CA SER A 199 14.95 5.71 -4.26
C SER A 199 16.35 5.80 -4.88
N LYS A 200 16.92 4.63 -5.20
CA LYS A 200 18.24 4.53 -5.84
C LYS A 200 18.27 5.17 -7.23
N ALA A 201 17.14 5.22 -7.93
CA ALA A 201 17.04 5.83 -9.25
C ALA A 201 17.36 7.32 -9.20
N VAL A 202 16.87 8.03 -8.17
CA VAL A 202 17.04 9.48 -8.03
C VAL A 202 18.07 9.87 -6.96
N ALA A 203 18.76 8.90 -6.34
CA ALA A 203 19.77 9.15 -5.31
C ALA A 203 20.95 10.02 -5.77
N HIS A 204 21.15 10.16 -7.08
CA HIS A 204 22.19 11.02 -7.67
C HIS A 204 21.73 12.48 -7.89
N LEU A 205 20.45 12.79 -7.68
CA LEU A 205 19.91 14.15 -7.78
C LEU A 205 20.23 14.94 -6.51
N SER A 206 20.43 16.26 -6.65
CA SER A 206 20.58 17.13 -5.48
C SER A 206 19.24 17.28 -4.74
N SER A 207 19.29 17.59 -3.45
CA SER A 207 18.07 17.81 -2.64
C SER A 207 17.18 18.92 -3.21
N SER A 208 17.77 19.97 -3.77
CA SER A 208 17.02 21.05 -4.46
C SER A 208 16.25 20.53 -5.68
N VAL A 209 16.83 19.63 -6.46
CA VAL A 209 16.15 19.04 -7.62
C VAL A 209 15.03 18.09 -7.15
N SER A 210 15.26 17.30 -6.10
CA SER A 210 14.22 16.46 -5.52
C SER A 210 13.03 17.26 -4.97
N GLN A 211 13.27 18.47 -4.43
CA GLN A 211 12.21 19.41 -4.01
C GLN A 211 11.37 19.93 -5.17
N GLU A 212 11.98 20.25 -6.31
CA GLU A 212 11.23 20.68 -7.49
C GLU A 212 10.46 19.52 -8.14
N TRP A 213 11.02 18.31 -8.11
CA TRP A 213 10.46 17.16 -8.81
C TRP A 213 9.27 16.52 -8.12
N HIS A 214 9.24 16.44 -6.79
CA HIS A 214 8.16 15.74 -6.07
C HIS A 214 6.76 16.35 -6.36
N VAL A 215 6.72 17.62 -6.75
CA VAL A 215 5.49 18.34 -7.13
C VAL A 215 5.02 17.92 -8.52
N LEU A 216 5.93 17.52 -9.42
CA LEU A 216 5.66 17.28 -10.84
C LEU A 216 5.59 15.80 -11.24
N ILE A 217 6.13 14.88 -10.43
CA ILE A 217 6.18 13.46 -10.80
C ILE A 217 4.79 12.87 -11.00
N HIS A 218 4.61 12.09 -12.06
CA HIS A 218 3.40 11.34 -12.38
C HIS A 218 3.69 9.83 -12.40
N LEU A 219 2.69 9.03 -12.04
CA LEU A 219 2.74 7.57 -12.18
C LEU A 219 2.12 7.19 -13.52
N GLU A 220 2.91 6.56 -14.40
CA GLU A 220 2.43 5.94 -15.63
C GLU A 220 2.35 4.41 -15.45
N LEU A 221 1.18 3.84 -15.71
CA LEU A 221 0.98 2.39 -15.72
C LEU A 221 1.00 1.88 -17.16
N PHE A 222 2.04 1.14 -17.52
CA PHE A 222 2.13 0.48 -18.82
C PHE A 222 1.45 -0.89 -18.75
N TYR A 223 0.38 -1.07 -19.52
CA TYR A 223 -0.20 -2.40 -19.77
C TYR A 223 0.50 -3.01 -20.98
N THR A 224 1.27 -4.08 -20.76
CA THR A 224 1.77 -4.89 -21.86
C THR A 224 0.61 -5.72 -22.41
N LYS A 225 0.17 -5.44 -23.64
CA LYS A 225 -0.62 -6.41 -24.40
C LYS A 225 0.28 -7.61 -24.65
N LYS A 226 -0.03 -8.74 -24.01
CA LYS A 226 0.50 -10.04 -24.42
C LYS A 226 -0.02 -10.41 -25.81
#